data_AF-A0A9D1G8D6-F1
#
_entry.id   AF-A0A9D1G8D6-F1
#
_cell.length_a   1.000
_cell.length_b   1.000
_cell.length_c   1.000
_cell.angle_alpha   90.00
_cell.angle_beta   90.00
_cell.angle_gamma   90.00
#
_symmetry.space_group_name_H-M   'P 1'
#
loop_
_entity.id
_entity.type
_entity.pdbx_description
1 polymer ?
#
loop_
_entity_poly.entity_id
_entity_poly.type
_entity_poly.pdbx_seq_one_letter_code
_entity_poly.pdbx_strand_id
1 'polypeptide(L)' 'MIKTKIIQQSIKSLQAEGLRFSIDLLAKELKISKKTIYKYFKNKEALAMAIYEKFYL' A
#
# COMPACT_ATOMS: atom_id res chain seq x y z
N MET A 1 4.28 -6.50 11.07
CA MET A 1 5.48 -6.16 10.28
C MET A 1 5.18 -5.95 8.79
N ILE A 2 4.58 -6.91 8.07
CA ILE A 2 4.31 -6.74 6.62
C ILE A 2 3.24 -5.69 6.29
N LYS A 3 2.18 -5.56 7.11
CA LYS A 3 1.15 -4.50 6.97
C LYS A 3 1.80 -3.11 6.92
N THR A 4 2.71 -2.83 7.86
CA THR A 4 3.44 -1.56 7.93
C THR A 4 4.33 -1.35 6.71
N LYS A 5 5.01 -2.39 6.22
CA LYS A 5 5.82 -2.30 4.99
C LYS A 5 4.97 -1.95 3.77
N ILE A 6 3.78 -2.54 3.65
CA ILE A 6 2.83 -2.20 2.58
C ILE A 6 2.44 -0.72 2.65
N ILE A 7 2.10 -0.21 3.84
CA ILE A 7 1.73 1.22 4.01
C ILE A 7 2.92 2.13 3.69
N GLN A 8 4.10 1.84 4.22
CA GLN A 8 5.30 2.65 3.97
C GLN A 8 5.69 2.68 2.49
N GLN A 9 5.66 1.53 1.81
CA GLN A 9 5.94 1.47 0.37
C GLN A 9 4.89 2.26 -0.42
N SER A 10 3.61 2.14 -0.04
CA SER A 10 2.54 2.90 -0.70
C SER A 10 2.73 4.41 -0.56
N ILE A 11 3.12 4.89 0.64
CA ILE A 11 3.43 6.31 0.87
C ILE A 11 4.61 6.76 -0.01
N LYS A 12 5.66 5.94 -0.13
CA LYS A 12 6.80 6.26 -1.00
C LYS A 12 6.38 6.38 -2.46
N SER A 13 5.58 5.43 -2.97
CA SER A 13 5.05 5.51 -4.34
C SER A 13 4.18 6.76 -4.53
N LEU A 14 3.36 7.11 -3.53
CA LEU A 14 2.54 8.32 -3.55
C LEU A 14 3.37 9.61 -3.63
N GLN A 15 4.48 9.67 -2.88
CA GLN A 15 5.39 10.82 -2.91
C GLN A 15 6.16 10.92 -4.23
N ALA A 16 6.50 9.79 -4.87
CA ALA A 16 7.26 9.76 -6.11
C ALA A 16 6.40 9.97 -7.36
N GLU A 17 5.16 9.45 -7.37
CA GLU A 17 4.32 9.34 -8.57
C GLU A 17 2.94 10.05 -8.42
N GLY A 18 2.68 10.71 -7.30
CA GLY A 18 1.39 11.32 -6.97
C GLY A 18 0.33 10.28 -6.58
N LEU A 19 -0.97 10.56 -6.78
CA LEU A 19 -2.08 9.67 -6.38
C LEU A 19 -2.12 8.30 -7.08
N ARG A 20 -1.10 7.99 -7.89
CA ARG A 20 -1.00 6.76 -8.67
C ARG A 20 -0.37 5.65 -7.84
N PHE A 21 -1.17 4.95 -7.03
CA PHE A 21 -0.76 3.68 -6.43
C PHE A 21 -1.57 2.50 -6.99
N SER A 22 -0.87 1.40 -7.27
CA SER A 22 -1.44 0.15 -7.76
C SER A 22 -1.05 -1.01 -6.85
N ILE A 23 -2.00 -1.91 -6.59
CA ILE A 23 -1.76 -3.15 -5.86
C ILE A 23 -0.74 -4.03 -6.61
N ASP A 24 -0.74 -3.99 -7.94
CA ASP A 24 0.23 -4.71 -8.76
C ASP A 24 1.64 -4.17 -8.59
N LEU A 25 1.79 -2.84 -8.60
CA LEU A 25 3.08 -2.19 -8.40
C LEU A 25 3.62 -2.48 -7.00
N LEU A 26 2.77 -2.35 -5.98
CA LEU A 26 3.12 -2.68 -4.59
C LEU A 26 3.55 -4.13 -4.42
N ALA A 27 2.84 -5.07 -5.05
CA ALA A 27 3.19 -6.49 -5.03
C ALA A 27 4.57 -6.72 -5.67
N LYS A 28 4.84 -6.09 -6.82
CA LYS A 28 6.12 -6.16 -7.54
C LYS A 28 7.27 -5.59 -6.71
N GLU A 29 7.11 -4.38 -6.16
CA GLU A 29 8.15 -3.69 -5.38
C GLU A 29 8.49 -4.43 -4.09
N LEU A 30 7.48 -4.94 -3.40
CA LEU A 30 7.64 -5.68 -2.15
C LEU A 30 8.03 -7.14 -2.35
N LYS A 31 8.05 -7.63 -3.61
CA LYS A 31 8.29 -9.04 -3.96
C LYS A 31 7.33 -9.99 -3.22
N ILE A 32 6.06 -9.62 -3.16
CA ILE A 32 4.98 -10.43 -2.54
C ILE A 32 3.82 -10.62 -3.50
N SER A 33 2.99 -11.62 -3.24
CA SER A 33 1.76 -11.81 -4.03
C SER A 33 0.71 -10.75 -3.70
N LYS A 34 -0.18 -10.44 -4.67
CA LYS A 34 -1.39 -9.65 -4.41
C LYS A 34 -2.25 -10.26 -3.30
N LYS A 35 -2.34 -11.59 -3.24
CA LYS A 35 -3.04 -12.33 -2.19
C LYS A 35 -2.50 -11.99 -0.79
N THR A 36 -1.18 -11.80 -0.67
CA THR A 36 -0.55 -11.35 0.58
C THR A 36 -1.02 -9.95 0.95
N ILE A 37 -1.12 -9.01 0.01
CA ILE A 37 -1.64 -7.66 0.27
C ILE A 37 -3.12 -7.74 0.69
N TYR A 38 -3.93 -8.50 -0.06
CA TYR A 38 -5.36 -8.67 0.22
C TYR A 38 -5.64 -9.36 1.57
N LYS A 39 -4.70 -10.14 2.10
CA LYS A 39 -4.77 -10.69 3.47
C LYS A 39 -4.77 -9.59 4.54
N TYR A 40 -4.12 -8.44 4.29
CA TYR A 40 -4.03 -7.32 5.23
C TYR A 40 -4.99 -6.18 4.90
N PHE A 41 -5.34 -6.00 3.63
CA PHE A 41 -6.24 -4.96 3.15
C PHE A 41 -7.26 -5.59 2.21
N LYS A 42 -8.51 -5.74 2.66
CA LYS A 42 -9.57 -6.43 1.89
C LYS A 42 -9.74 -5.91 0.46
N ASN A 43 -9.53 -4.61 0.26
CA ASN A 43 -9.67 -3.92 -1.01
C ASN A 43 -8.72 -2.69 -1.06
N LYS A 44 -8.72 -2.01 -2.21
CA LYS A 44 -7.85 -0.85 -2.45
C LYS A 44 -8.21 0.32 -1.53
N GLU A 45 -9.49 0.48 -1.21
CA GLU A 45 -10.03 1.53 -0.35
C GLU A 45 -9.53 1.39 1.10
N ALA A 46 -9.51 0.16 1.64
CA ALA A 46 -8.98 -0.11 2.97
C ALA A 46 -7.48 0.22 3.07
N LEU A 47 -6.71 -0.03 2.00
CA LEU A 47 -5.31 0.40 1.93
C LEU A 47 -5.20 1.93 1.84
N ALA A 48 -6.02 2.58 1.01
CA ALA A 48 -6.05 4.04 0.90
C ALA A 48 -6.33 4.70 2.25
N MET A 49 -7.30 4.17 3.00
CA MET A 49 -7.65 4.67 4.33
C MET A 49 -6.49 4.52 5.31
N ALA A 50 -5.84 3.35 5.34
CA ALA A 50 -4.67 3.14 6.21
C ALA A 50 -3.47 4.03 5.84
N ILE A 51 -3.32 4.38 4.56
CA ILE A 51 -2.32 5.36 4.12
C ILE A 51 -2.70 6.76 4.61
N TYR A 52 -3.96 7.16 4.44
CA TYR A 52 -4.46 8.46 4.91
C TYR A 52 -4.26 8.62 6.42
N GLU A 53 -4.68 7.63 7.21
CA GLU A 53 -4.49 7.61 8.66
C GLU A 53 -3.01 7.73 9.04
N LYS A 54 -2.11 7.12 8.27
CA LYS A 54 -0.68 7.14 8.60
C LYS A 54 0.02 8.44 8.18
N PHE A 55 -0.53 9.15 7.21
CA PHE A 55 0.10 10.32 6.61
C PHE A 55 -0.45 11.65 7.13
N TYR A 56 -1.74 11.68 7.48
CA TYR A 56 -2.45 12.91 7.88
C TYR A 56 -2.89 12.94 9.35
N LEU A 57 -2.85 11.82 10.08
CA LEU A 57 -3.13 11.73 11.52
C LEU A 57 -1.87 11.28 12.28
#